data_AF-A0A368EW72-F1
#
_entry.id   AF-A0A368EW72-F1
#
_cell.length_a   1.000
_cell.length_b   1.000
_cell.length_c   1.000
_cell.angle_alpha   90.00
_cell.angle_beta   90.00
_cell.angle_gamma   90.00
#
_symmetry.space_group_name_H-M   'P 1'
#
loop_
_entity.id
_entity.type
_entity.pdbx_description
1 polymer ?
#
loop_
_entity_poly.entity_id
_entity_poly.type
_entity_poly.pdbx_seq_one_letter_code
_entity_poly.pdbx_strand_id
1 'polypeptide(L)'
;FLLHTCYSLQNLDIQTNEIEKTLCEELPQSLSNYVAQFGELKKKVDKRGRKLVDYDHAKHTYSSAKSSSKKGETDPKVAKAFSELQQAESLYKEINNELLESLPAAYDNRIAFYVNTLQTLFNSHSVYQTECTKLNKQIVSQLDRLAESIDILRVPRPEPRPSTPTDSVNDMGSHRSTPSPAPAPPPATPASLADSTSGQPNASAGNPFEEDNAEEVFENKIYPVRSS
;
A
#
# COMPACT_ATOMS: atom_id res chain seq x y z
N PHE A 1 -2.36 -13.25 -38.04
CA PHE A 1 -1.36 -13.65 -37.03
C PHE A 1 -0.73 -12.43 -36.36
N LEU A 2 0.23 -11.74 -37.00
CA LEU A 2 0.89 -10.55 -36.44
C LEU A 2 -0.09 -9.45 -36.01
N LEU A 3 -1.15 -9.25 -36.79
CA LEU A 3 -2.17 -8.24 -36.49
C LEU A 3 -2.91 -8.49 -35.16
N HIS A 4 -3.19 -9.76 -34.82
CA HIS A 4 -3.91 -10.11 -33.59
C HIS A 4 -3.02 -9.97 -32.36
N THR A 5 -1.74 -10.32 -32.45
CA THR A 5 -0.77 -10.11 -31.35
C THR A 5 -0.46 -8.64 -31.16
N CYS A 6 -0.33 -7.88 -32.25
CA CYS A 6 -0.15 -6.43 -32.21
C CYS A 6 -1.35 -5.75 -31.53
N TYR A 7 -2.57 -6.14 -31.88
CA TYR A 7 -3.79 -5.63 -31.23
C TYR A 7 -3.82 -5.90 -29.72
N SER A 8 -3.50 -7.12 -29.29
CA SER A 8 -3.48 -7.45 -27.85
C SER A 8 -2.38 -6.72 -27.08
N LEU A 9 -1.22 -6.47 -27.71
CA LEU A 9 -0.17 -5.62 -27.14
C LEU A 9 -0.62 -4.16 -27.01
N GLN A 10 -1.31 -3.62 -28.01
CA GLN A 10 -1.90 -2.27 -27.95
C GLN A 10 -2.93 -2.16 -26.83
N ASN A 11 -3.80 -3.16 -26.65
CA ASN A 11 -4.75 -3.17 -25.54
C ASN A 11 -4.04 -3.21 -24.18
N LEU A 12 -2.97 -3.99 -24.05
CA LEU A 12 -2.19 -4.03 -22.82
C LEU A 12 -1.50 -2.69 -22.53
N ASP A 13 -0.96 -2.03 -23.56
CA ASP A 13 -0.37 -0.70 -23.46
C ASP A 13 -1.39 0.33 -22.97
N ILE A 14 -2.61 0.31 -23.53
CA ILE A 14 -3.72 1.14 -23.05
C ILE A 14 -4.00 0.90 -21.55
N GLN A 15 -4.11 -0.36 -21.11
CA GLN A 15 -4.34 -0.64 -19.69
C GLN A 15 -3.15 -0.26 -18.80
N THR A 16 -1.93 -0.31 -19.34
CA THR A 16 -0.73 0.15 -18.63
C THR A 16 -0.80 1.66 -18.38
N ASN A 17 -1.21 2.43 -19.39
CA ASN A 17 -1.40 3.87 -19.25
C ASN A 17 -2.54 4.20 -18.27
N GLU A 18 -3.63 3.43 -18.27
CA GLU A 18 -4.75 3.63 -17.33
C GLU A 18 -4.34 3.36 -15.88
N ILE A 19 -3.61 2.28 -15.60
CA ILE A 19 -3.13 2.01 -14.22
C ILE A 19 -2.10 3.04 -13.78
N GLU A 20 -1.22 3.52 -14.68
CA GLU A 20 -0.31 4.63 -14.41
C GLU A 20 -1.07 5.88 -14.03
N LYS A 21 -2.09 6.26 -14.81
CA LYS A 21 -2.96 7.39 -14.51
C LYS A 21 -3.66 7.23 -13.15
N THR A 22 -4.21 6.06 -12.85
CA THR A 22 -4.82 5.79 -11.54
C THR A 22 -3.81 6.02 -10.40
N LEU A 23 -2.59 5.50 -10.54
CA LEU A 23 -1.55 5.56 -9.51
C LEU A 23 -0.92 6.95 -9.35
N CYS A 24 -0.69 7.66 -10.45
CA CYS A 24 0.07 8.90 -10.48
C CYS A 24 -0.81 10.15 -10.39
N GLU A 25 -2.07 10.06 -10.80
CA GLU A 25 -2.98 11.21 -10.83
C GLU A 25 -4.17 11.03 -9.89
N GLU A 26 -4.97 9.97 -10.07
CA GLU A 26 -6.27 9.85 -9.39
C GLU A 26 -6.14 9.60 -7.88
N LEU A 27 -5.34 8.60 -7.48
CA LEU A 27 -5.15 8.26 -6.07
C LEU A 27 -4.43 9.39 -5.30
N PRO A 28 -3.33 9.97 -5.81
CA PRO A 28 -2.67 11.09 -5.13
C PRO A 28 -3.57 12.31 -4.99
N GLN A 29 -4.38 12.63 -6.00
CA GLN A 29 -5.32 13.75 -5.93
C GLN A 29 -6.41 13.50 -4.87
N SER A 30 -6.98 12.29 -4.85
CA SER A 30 -7.98 11.90 -3.83
C SER A 30 -7.41 11.97 -2.41
N LEU A 31 -6.19 11.46 -2.22
CA LEU A 31 -5.49 11.52 -0.94
C LEU A 31 -5.18 12.95 -0.52
N SER A 32 -4.70 13.78 -1.44
CA SER A 32 -4.42 15.20 -1.19
C SER A 32 -5.68 15.93 -0.70
N ASN A 33 -6.81 15.71 -1.37
CA ASN A 33 -8.09 16.29 -0.99
C ASN A 33 -8.56 15.83 0.40
N TYR A 34 -8.44 14.53 0.68
CA TYR A 34 -8.80 13.97 1.99
C TYR A 34 -7.90 14.52 3.10
N VAL A 35 -6.58 14.65 2.87
CA VAL A 35 -5.64 15.17 3.87
C VAL A 35 -5.86 16.68 4.09
N ALA A 36 -6.18 17.44 3.05
CA ALA A 36 -6.38 18.88 3.14
C ALA A 36 -7.51 19.27 4.12
N GLN A 37 -8.54 18.43 4.28
CA GLN A 37 -9.65 18.68 5.20
C GLN A 37 -9.19 18.81 6.66
N PHE A 38 -8.13 18.10 7.06
CA PHE A 38 -7.62 18.15 8.43
C PHE A 38 -6.93 19.46 8.75
N GLY A 39 -6.34 20.13 7.74
CA GLY A 39 -5.76 21.46 7.91
C GLY A 39 -6.83 22.48 8.31
N GLU A 40 -7.98 22.44 7.65
CA GLU A 40 -9.11 23.32 7.98
C GLU A 40 -9.74 22.96 9.33
N LEU A 41 -9.87 21.67 9.64
CA LEU A 41 -10.41 21.21 10.91
C LEU A 41 -9.52 21.64 12.09
N LYS A 42 -8.20 21.55 11.94
CA LYS A 42 -7.23 22.03 12.92
C LYS A 42 -7.36 23.54 13.14
N LYS A 43 -7.45 24.34 12.07
CA LYS A 43 -7.68 25.79 12.18
C LYS A 43 -8.96 26.12 12.93
N LYS A 44 -10.05 25.36 12.72
CA LYS A 44 -11.30 25.52 13.47
C LYS A 44 -11.14 25.17 14.96
N VAL A 45 -10.44 24.07 15.28
CA VAL A 45 -10.13 23.69 16.68
C VAL A 45 -9.35 24.80 17.37
N ASP A 46 -8.30 25.35 16.74
CA ASP A 46 -7.52 26.46 17.28
C ASP A 46 -8.39 27.71 17.48
N LYS A 47 -9.30 27.99 16.54
CA LYS A 47 -10.24 29.12 16.62
C LYS A 47 -11.21 28.94 17.79
N ARG A 48 -11.75 27.72 18.01
CA ARG A 48 -12.56 27.39 19.18
C ARG A 48 -11.80 27.64 20.47
N GLY A 49 -10.54 27.20 20.55
CA GLY A 49 -9.68 27.42 21.71
C GLY A 49 -9.53 28.90 22.07
N ARG A 50 -9.27 29.76 21.08
CA ARG A 50 -9.24 31.22 21.28
C ARG A 50 -10.59 31.78 21.75
N LYS A 51 -11.70 31.32 21.16
CA LYS A 51 -13.04 31.79 21.54
C LYS A 51 -13.51 31.33 22.90
N LEU A 52 -13.02 30.17 23.37
CA LEU A 52 -13.24 29.75 24.76
C LEU A 52 -12.60 30.74 25.74
N VAL A 53 -11.36 31.17 25.47
CA VAL A 53 -10.67 32.17 26.29
C VAL A 53 -11.41 33.51 26.28
N ASP A 54 -11.86 33.99 25.11
CA ASP A 54 -12.66 35.22 25.00
C ASP A 54 -13.95 35.12 25.84
N TYR A 55 -14.62 33.96 25.81
CA TYR A 55 -15.84 33.70 26.57
C TYR A 55 -15.59 33.67 28.08
N ASP A 56 -14.55 32.96 28.53
CA ASP A 56 -14.16 32.91 29.94
C ASP A 56 -13.80 34.30 30.47
N HIS A 57 -13.08 35.11 29.67
CA HIS A 57 -12.78 36.49 30.00
C HIS A 57 -14.05 37.34 30.17
N ALA A 58 -14.98 37.27 29.23
CA ALA A 58 -16.26 38.00 29.31
C ALA A 58 -17.08 37.59 30.53
N LYS A 59 -17.05 36.30 30.90
CA LYS A 59 -17.73 35.76 32.09
C LYS A 59 -17.16 36.35 33.38
N HIS A 60 -15.83 36.42 33.49
CA HIS A 60 -15.17 37.08 34.62
C HIS A 60 -15.47 38.58 34.69
N THR A 61 -15.48 39.27 33.55
CA THR A 61 -15.81 40.70 33.45
C THR A 61 -17.25 40.97 33.89
N TYR A 62 -18.23 40.18 33.42
CA TYR A 62 -19.62 40.30 33.87
C TYR A 62 -19.78 40.00 35.36
N SER A 63 -19.15 38.93 35.87
CA SER A 63 -19.20 38.58 37.29
C SER A 63 -18.67 39.71 38.18
N SER A 64 -17.53 40.30 37.79
CA SER A 64 -16.89 41.40 38.53
C SER A 64 -17.74 42.68 38.47
N ALA A 65 -18.28 43.01 37.29
CA ALA A 65 -19.19 44.14 37.13
C ALA A 65 -20.45 43.98 38.01
N LYS A 66 -21.06 42.79 38.01
CA LYS A 66 -22.25 42.47 38.79
C LYS A 66 -21.99 42.57 40.30
N SER A 67 -20.88 42.03 40.79
CA SER A 67 -20.54 42.11 42.23
C SER A 67 -20.21 43.52 42.71
N SER A 68 -19.70 44.38 41.83
CA SER A 68 -19.34 45.77 42.17
C SER A 68 -20.53 46.73 42.13
N SER A 69 -21.66 46.35 41.52
CA SER A 69 -22.78 47.25 41.30
C SER A 69 -23.83 47.20 42.41
N LYS A 70 -24.19 48.37 42.94
CA LYS A 70 -25.34 48.54 43.86
C LYS A 70 -26.68 48.60 43.12
N LYS A 71 -26.66 48.84 41.80
CA LYS A 71 -27.84 48.96 40.93
C LYS A 71 -28.14 47.67 40.15
N GLY A 72 -27.30 46.63 40.31
CA GLY A 72 -27.49 45.33 39.67
C GLY A 72 -27.58 45.43 38.15
N GLU A 73 -28.55 44.75 37.56
CA GLU A 73 -28.76 44.68 36.10
C GLU A 73 -29.18 46.01 35.46
N THR A 74 -29.64 46.99 36.25
CA THR A 74 -29.98 48.33 35.77
C THR A 74 -28.76 49.26 35.63
N ASP A 75 -27.59 48.83 36.09
CA ASP A 75 -26.33 49.54 35.89
C ASP A 75 -25.90 49.41 34.43
N PRO A 76 -25.71 50.53 33.69
CA PRO A 76 -25.27 50.49 32.30
C PRO A 76 -23.98 49.69 32.07
N LYS A 77 -23.07 49.64 33.07
CA LYS A 77 -21.85 48.82 32.98
C LYS A 77 -22.14 47.33 33.05
N VAL A 78 -23.08 46.92 33.90
CA VAL A 78 -23.51 45.51 34.03
C VAL A 78 -24.26 45.08 32.78
N ALA A 79 -25.16 45.93 32.26
CA ALA A 79 -25.88 45.66 31.02
C ALA A 79 -24.94 45.50 29.81
N LYS A 80 -23.93 46.36 29.69
CA LYS A 80 -22.91 46.25 28.63
C LYS A 80 -22.10 44.95 28.74
N ALA A 81 -21.58 44.65 29.93
CA ALA A 81 -20.82 43.41 30.16
C ALA A 81 -21.64 42.14 29.88
N PHE A 82 -22.95 42.18 30.15
CA PHE A 82 -23.86 41.08 29.84
C PHE A 82 -24.05 40.88 28.32
N SER A 83 -24.16 41.98 27.57
CA SER A 83 -24.25 41.92 26.09
C SER A 83 -22.97 41.33 25.48
N GLU A 84 -21.80 41.77 25.95
CA GLU A 84 -20.49 41.25 25.51
C GLU A 84 -20.33 39.76 25.86
N LEU A 85 -20.80 39.35 27.05
CA LEU A 85 -20.84 37.94 27.46
C LEU A 85 -21.68 37.09 26.50
N GLN A 86 -22.90 37.53 26.19
CA GLN A 86 -23.78 36.80 25.26
C GLN A 86 -23.18 36.71 23.85
N GLN A 87 -22.53 37.78 23.38
CA GLN A 87 -21.86 37.76 22.09
C GLN A 87 -20.69 36.76 22.07
N ALA A 88 -19.84 36.77 23.09
CA ALA A 88 -18.72 35.84 23.21
C ALA A 88 -19.20 34.38 23.34
N GLU A 89 -20.26 34.16 24.10
CA GLU A 89 -20.91 32.84 24.24
C GLU A 89 -21.42 32.31 22.90
N SER A 90 -22.12 33.16 22.15
CA SER A 90 -22.66 32.80 20.84
C SER A 90 -21.56 32.38 19.87
N LEU A 91 -20.50 33.18 19.74
CA LEU A 91 -19.37 32.88 18.85
C LEU A 91 -18.61 31.61 19.25
N TYR A 92 -18.46 31.35 20.56
CA TYR A 92 -17.85 30.11 21.03
C TYR A 92 -18.74 28.90 20.74
N LYS A 93 -20.04 28.98 21.07
CA LYS A 93 -21.00 27.89 20.89
C LYS A 93 -21.18 27.52 19.43
N GLU A 94 -21.22 28.49 18.53
CA GLU A 94 -21.28 28.28 17.08
C GLU A 94 -20.15 27.36 16.62
N ILE A 95 -18.89 27.76 16.87
CA ILE A 95 -17.71 26.97 16.45
C ILE A 95 -17.65 25.63 17.19
N ASN A 96 -18.01 25.61 18.48
CA ASN A 96 -18.02 24.38 19.27
C ASN A 96 -19.00 23.35 18.71
N ASN A 97 -20.22 23.78 18.36
CA ASN A 97 -21.24 22.89 17.82
C ASN A 97 -20.85 22.38 16.43
N GLU A 98 -20.31 23.23 15.55
CA GLU A 98 -19.76 22.79 14.27
C GLU A 98 -18.67 21.72 14.43
N LEU A 99 -17.80 21.87 15.43
CA LEU A 99 -16.74 20.89 15.71
C LEU A 99 -17.27 19.59 16.31
N LEU A 100 -18.32 19.65 17.15
CA LEU A 100 -18.99 18.47 17.69
C LEU A 100 -19.64 17.63 16.59
N GLU A 101 -20.06 18.25 15.48
CA GLU A 101 -20.60 17.54 14.32
C GLU A 101 -19.49 17.07 13.37
N SER A 102 -18.53 17.96 13.03
CA SER A 102 -17.54 17.68 11.99
C SER A 102 -16.41 16.74 12.42
N LEU A 103 -15.98 16.76 13.69
CA LEU A 103 -14.90 15.86 14.15
C LEU A 103 -15.31 14.38 14.09
N PRO A 104 -16.46 13.96 14.65
CA PRO A 104 -16.92 12.58 14.51
C PRO A 104 -17.18 12.19 13.06
N ALA A 105 -17.83 13.07 12.27
CA ALA A 105 -18.09 12.81 10.86
C ALA A 105 -16.80 12.59 10.06
N ALA A 106 -15.76 13.40 10.29
CA ALA A 106 -14.46 13.24 9.66
C ALA A 106 -13.80 11.91 10.06
N TYR A 107 -13.92 11.52 11.34
CA TYR A 107 -13.42 10.24 11.82
C TYR A 107 -14.13 9.08 11.13
N ASP A 108 -15.46 9.06 11.09
CA ASP A 108 -16.25 7.99 10.48
C ASP A 108 -15.99 7.86 8.97
N ASN A 109 -15.76 8.99 8.28
CA ASN A 109 -15.45 9.00 6.86
C ASN A 109 -14.11 8.31 6.50
N ARG A 110 -13.21 8.05 7.46
CA ARG A 110 -11.91 7.39 7.21
C ARG A 110 -12.06 6.02 6.56
N ILE A 111 -13.06 5.25 6.99
CA ILE A 111 -13.28 3.89 6.49
C ILE A 111 -13.73 3.96 5.03
N ALA A 112 -14.73 4.80 4.74
CA ALA A 112 -15.23 5.00 3.39
C ALA A 112 -14.12 5.48 2.44
N PHE A 113 -13.28 6.41 2.91
CA PHE A 113 -12.11 6.88 2.16
C PHE A 113 -11.16 5.72 1.81
N TYR A 114 -10.69 4.95 2.79
CA TYR A 114 -9.77 3.83 2.54
C TYR A 114 -10.38 2.77 1.62
N VAL A 115 -11.65 2.42 1.83
CA VAL A 115 -12.35 1.45 0.98
C VAL A 115 -12.38 1.95 -0.46
N ASN A 116 -12.77 3.20 -0.71
CA ASN A 116 -12.84 3.75 -2.06
C ASN A 116 -11.45 3.83 -2.72
N THR A 117 -10.43 4.30 -2.00
CA THR A 117 -9.06 4.40 -2.50
C THR A 117 -8.51 3.03 -2.89
N LEU A 118 -8.67 2.03 -2.02
CA LEU A 118 -8.20 0.67 -2.28
C LEU A 118 -9.00 -0.03 -3.38
N GLN A 119 -10.32 0.20 -3.45
CA GLN A 119 -11.15 -0.32 -4.55
C GLN A 119 -10.71 0.25 -5.89
N THR A 120 -10.48 1.56 -6.00
CA THR A 120 -9.96 2.18 -7.23
C THR A 120 -8.63 1.57 -7.65
N LEU A 121 -7.69 1.42 -6.70
CA LEU A 121 -6.39 0.78 -6.95
C LEU A 121 -6.55 -0.66 -7.44
N PHE A 122 -7.27 -1.50 -6.70
CA PHE A 122 -7.36 -2.92 -7.01
C PHE A 122 -8.20 -3.20 -8.26
N ASN A 123 -9.21 -2.39 -8.55
CA ASN A 123 -9.99 -2.52 -9.78
C ASN A 123 -9.10 -2.24 -11.00
N SER A 124 -8.34 -1.14 -10.98
CA SER A 124 -7.41 -0.79 -12.06
C SER A 124 -6.34 -1.89 -12.25
N HIS A 125 -5.75 -2.37 -11.15
CA HIS A 125 -4.82 -3.49 -11.17
C HIS A 125 -5.44 -4.79 -11.72
N SER A 126 -6.66 -5.11 -11.31
CA SER A 126 -7.38 -6.31 -11.76
C SER A 126 -7.62 -6.30 -13.28
N VAL A 127 -7.96 -5.13 -13.85
CA VAL A 127 -8.15 -4.98 -15.30
C VAL A 127 -6.82 -5.18 -16.03
N TYR A 128 -5.76 -4.51 -15.58
CA TYR A 128 -4.41 -4.68 -16.16
C TYR A 128 -3.95 -6.15 -16.14
N GLN A 129 -4.04 -6.81 -14.98
CA GLN A 129 -3.68 -8.23 -14.82
C GLN A 129 -4.48 -9.15 -15.74
N THR A 130 -5.76 -8.81 -15.97
CA THR A 130 -6.64 -9.57 -16.86
C THR A 130 -6.15 -9.50 -18.31
N GLU A 131 -5.76 -8.32 -18.79
CA GLU A 131 -5.20 -8.17 -20.14
C GLU A 131 -3.83 -8.85 -20.28
N CYS A 132 -2.96 -8.76 -19.26
CA CYS A 132 -1.71 -9.53 -19.21
C CYS A 132 -1.97 -11.04 -19.40
N THR A 133 -2.95 -11.56 -18.68
CA THR A 133 -3.32 -12.99 -18.74
C THR A 133 -3.84 -13.37 -20.13
N LYS A 134 -4.65 -12.52 -20.76
CA LYS A 134 -5.16 -12.74 -22.13
C LYS A 134 -4.01 -12.77 -23.14
N LEU A 135 -3.09 -11.81 -23.08
CA LEU A 135 -1.92 -11.76 -23.95
C LEU A 135 -1.05 -13.02 -23.79
N ASN A 136 -0.77 -13.44 -22.56
CA ASN A 136 0.04 -14.64 -22.30
C ASN A 136 -0.61 -15.90 -22.90
N LYS A 137 -1.91 -16.12 -22.64
CA LYS A 137 -2.67 -17.24 -23.24
C LYS A 137 -2.62 -17.23 -24.76
N GLN A 138 -2.73 -16.04 -25.36
CA GLN A 138 -2.65 -15.88 -26.81
C GLN A 138 -1.27 -16.25 -27.34
N ILE A 139 -0.19 -15.81 -26.70
CA ILE A 139 1.19 -16.14 -27.08
C ILE A 139 1.42 -17.65 -27.02
N VAL A 140 1.03 -18.30 -25.92
CA VAL A 140 1.16 -19.76 -25.77
C VAL A 140 0.42 -20.48 -26.90
N SER A 141 -0.85 -20.14 -27.15
CA SER A 141 -1.61 -20.75 -28.26
C SER A 141 -0.97 -20.51 -29.63
N GLN A 142 -0.30 -19.37 -29.83
CA GLN A 142 0.44 -19.11 -31.06
C GLN A 142 1.69 -20.01 -31.19
N LEU A 143 2.42 -20.23 -30.10
CA LEU A 143 3.59 -21.12 -30.08
C LEU A 143 3.19 -22.57 -30.39
N ASP A 144 2.08 -23.04 -29.82
CA ASP A 144 1.56 -24.39 -30.09
C ASP A 144 1.22 -24.58 -31.57
N ARG A 145 0.51 -23.61 -32.16
CA ARG A 145 0.17 -23.62 -33.61
C ARG A 145 1.41 -23.59 -34.50
N LEU A 146 2.45 -22.85 -34.08
CA LEU A 146 3.72 -22.82 -34.81
C LEU A 146 4.41 -24.19 -34.74
N ALA A 147 4.44 -24.82 -33.56
CA ALA A 147 5.02 -26.16 -33.39
C ALA A 147 4.31 -27.19 -34.29
N GLU A 148 2.97 -27.21 -34.30
CA GLU A 148 2.18 -28.07 -35.19
C GLU A 148 2.50 -27.82 -36.67
N SER A 149 2.67 -26.55 -37.08
CA SER A 149 2.99 -26.22 -38.47
C SER A 149 4.39 -26.68 -38.90
N ILE A 150 5.37 -26.69 -37.99
CA ILE A 150 6.73 -27.16 -38.25
C ILE A 150 6.75 -28.68 -38.39
N ASP A 151 5.99 -29.40 -37.57
CA ASP A 151 5.90 -30.86 -37.65
C ASP A 151 5.32 -31.32 -38.99
N ILE A 152 4.40 -30.55 -39.60
CA ILE A 152 3.84 -30.82 -40.94
C ILE A 152 4.90 -30.63 -42.04
N LEU A 153 5.86 -29.72 -41.86
CA LEU A 153 6.91 -29.43 -42.84
C LEU A 153 8.15 -30.33 -42.68
N ARG A 154 8.18 -31.19 -41.66
CA ARG A 154 9.27 -32.12 -41.43
C ARG A 154 9.24 -33.24 -42.47
N VAL A 155 10.06 -33.11 -43.51
CA VAL A 155 10.30 -34.19 -44.48
C VAL A 155 10.79 -35.43 -43.72
N PRO A 156 10.14 -36.61 -43.84
CA PRO A 156 10.66 -37.84 -43.28
C PRO A 156 12.09 -38.03 -43.79
N ARG A 157 13.06 -38.00 -42.87
CA ARG A 157 14.43 -38.42 -43.20
C ARG A 157 14.31 -39.86 -43.69
N PRO A 158 14.71 -40.20 -44.94
CA PRO A 158 14.65 -41.57 -45.40
C PRO A 158 15.40 -42.45 -44.41
N GLU A 159 14.76 -43.50 -43.93
CA GLU A 159 15.44 -44.47 -43.07
C GLU A 159 16.73 -44.95 -43.75
N PRO A 160 17.83 -45.17 -42.99
CA PRO A 160 19.00 -45.80 -43.56
C PRO A 160 18.58 -47.17 -44.09
N ARG A 161 18.60 -47.33 -45.42
CA ARG A 161 18.32 -48.60 -46.09
C ARG A 161 19.13 -49.73 -45.41
N PRO A 162 18.53 -50.91 -45.19
CA PRO A 162 19.27 -52.05 -44.67
C PRO A 162 20.41 -52.36 -45.65
N SER A 163 21.64 -52.32 -45.13
CA SER A 163 22.83 -52.73 -45.88
C SER A 163 22.64 -54.17 -46.35
N THR A 164 22.82 -54.39 -47.65
CA THR A 164 22.85 -55.70 -48.29
C THR A 164 23.89 -56.63 -47.63
N PRO A 165 23.68 -57.96 -47.67
CA PRO A 165 24.54 -58.91 -46.97
C PRO A 165 25.98 -58.86 -47.50
N THR A 166 26.91 -58.86 -46.54
CA THR A 166 28.35 -59.01 -46.68
C THR A 166 28.74 -60.29 -47.41
N ASP A 167 29.68 -60.20 -48.36
CA ASP A 167 30.52 -61.33 -48.73
C ASP A 167 32.00 -60.99 -48.45
N SER A 168 32.44 -61.53 -47.31
CA SER A 168 33.76 -62.05 -46.96
C SER A 168 35.01 -61.48 -47.64
N VAL A 169 35.92 -60.88 -46.85
CA VAL A 169 37.29 -61.36 -46.68
C VAL A 169 37.89 -60.79 -45.39
N ASN A 170 38.42 -61.69 -44.56
CA ASN A 170 39.15 -61.40 -43.34
C ASN A 170 40.42 -60.59 -43.67
N ASP A 171 40.62 -59.47 -42.97
CA ASP A 171 41.96 -58.94 -42.73
C ASP A 171 42.12 -58.59 -41.25
N MET A 172 43.23 -59.06 -40.70
CA MET A 172 43.53 -59.23 -39.30
C MET A 172 44.28 -57.98 -38.83
N GLY A 173 43.58 -57.03 -38.24
CA GLY A 173 44.13 -55.73 -37.83
C GLY A 173 43.80 -55.34 -36.40
N SER A 174 44.61 -55.83 -35.47
CA SER A 174 44.89 -55.34 -34.10
C SER A 174 44.17 -54.08 -33.61
N HIS A 175 43.17 -54.22 -32.72
CA HIS A 175 42.89 -53.20 -31.69
C HIS A 175 42.41 -53.84 -30.37
N ARG A 176 43.31 -53.81 -29.39
CA ARG A 176 43.06 -54.07 -27.97
C ARG A 176 42.75 -52.76 -27.26
N SER A 177 41.67 -52.73 -26.47
CA SER A 177 41.46 -52.01 -25.19
C SER A 177 40.01 -51.47 -25.09
N THR A 178 39.11 -52.12 -24.34
CA THR A 178 38.72 -51.90 -22.91
C THR A 178 37.38 -51.16 -22.79
N PRO A 179 36.44 -51.58 -21.90
CA PRO A 179 35.10 -51.01 -21.80
C PRO A 179 34.94 -49.90 -20.72
N SER A 180 34.03 -48.94 -21.00
CA SER A 180 33.31 -48.00 -20.10
C SER A 180 34.12 -46.92 -19.33
N PRO A 181 33.54 -45.78 -18.84
CA PRO A 181 32.18 -45.63 -18.28
C PRO A 181 31.41 -44.30 -18.54
N ALA A 182 30.23 -44.25 -17.91
CA ALA A 182 29.12 -43.29 -17.83
C ALA A 182 29.44 -41.77 -17.62
N PRO A 183 28.43 -40.87 -17.76
CA PRO A 183 28.61 -39.41 -17.82
C PRO A 183 28.91 -38.78 -16.44
N ALA A 184 29.76 -37.76 -16.44
CA ALA A 184 30.13 -37.00 -15.24
C ALA A 184 29.03 -36.00 -14.79
N PRO A 185 28.81 -35.80 -13.48
CA PRO A 185 27.94 -34.76 -12.92
C PRO A 185 28.60 -33.36 -12.92
N PRO A 186 27.83 -32.26 -12.74
CA PRO A 186 28.30 -30.90 -12.94
C PRO A 186 29.20 -30.38 -11.79
N PRO A 187 30.07 -29.39 -12.04
CA PRO A 187 30.97 -28.86 -11.02
C PRO A 187 30.26 -28.02 -9.96
N ALA A 188 30.66 -28.24 -8.71
CA ALA A 188 30.18 -27.57 -7.51
C ALA A 188 30.77 -26.16 -7.35
N THR A 189 29.95 -25.27 -6.77
CA THR A 189 30.27 -23.93 -6.29
C THR A 189 31.37 -23.96 -5.22
N PRO A 190 32.37 -23.05 -5.23
CA PRO A 190 33.28 -22.90 -4.09
C PRO A 190 32.66 -21.97 -3.04
N ALA A 191 32.43 -22.50 -1.85
CA ALA A 191 32.26 -21.75 -0.61
C ALA A 191 33.37 -22.17 0.37
N SER A 192 34.20 -21.23 0.82
CA SER A 192 35.03 -21.26 2.05
C SER A 192 35.87 -19.96 2.08
N LEU A 193 36.11 -19.22 3.17
CA LEU A 193 36.45 -19.54 4.57
C LEU A 193 36.07 -18.33 5.46
N ALA A 194 35.35 -18.53 6.58
CA ALA A 194 35.84 -18.68 7.98
C ALA A 194 36.43 -17.37 8.56
N ASP A 195 35.72 -16.69 9.48
CA ASP A 195 35.63 -16.92 10.93
C ASP A 195 36.86 -16.44 11.72
N SER A 196 36.60 -15.58 12.71
CA SER A 196 37.48 -15.30 13.85
C SER A 196 36.68 -14.57 14.94
N THR A 197 36.30 -15.30 15.98
CA THR A 197 35.85 -14.76 17.27
C THR A 197 36.69 -15.33 18.42
N SER A 198 37.06 -14.44 19.36
CA SER A 198 37.38 -14.65 20.81
C SER A 198 38.44 -13.61 21.23
N GLY A 199 38.34 -12.78 22.28
CA GLY A 199 37.30 -12.53 23.28
C GLY A 199 37.76 -11.44 24.29
N GLN A 200 36.80 -10.59 24.72
CA GLN A 200 36.60 -9.84 26.00
C GLN A 200 37.70 -8.95 26.65
N PRO A 201 37.36 -8.05 27.62
CA PRO A 201 36.12 -7.28 27.87
C PRO A 201 36.37 -5.77 28.13
N ASN A 202 35.31 -4.94 28.17
CA ASN A 202 34.97 -3.94 29.21
C ASN A 202 34.35 -2.61 28.70
N ALA A 203 33.35 -2.15 29.47
CA ALA A 203 32.83 -0.80 29.68
C ALA A 203 32.03 -0.02 28.61
N SER A 204 30.73 0.15 28.94
CA SER A 204 29.96 1.41 28.88
C SER A 204 29.67 2.07 27.52
N ALA A 205 28.50 1.77 26.96
CA ALA A 205 27.60 2.76 26.32
C ALA A 205 26.21 2.13 26.14
N GLY A 206 25.16 2.82 26.61
CA GLY A 206 23.78 2.34 26.59
C GLY A 206 23.20 2.25 25.18
N ASN A 207 22.40 1.20 24.94
CA ASN A 207 21.54 1.08 23.77
C ASN A 207 20.10 1.50 24.14
N PRO A 208 19.38 2.28 23.30
CA PRO A 208 18.13 2.94 23.65
C PRO A 208 16.90 2.22 23.08
N PHE A 209 16.83 0.90 23.20
CA PHE A 209 15.69 0.14 22.67
C PHE A 209 15.17 -0.87 23.69
N GLU A 210 14.59 -0.34 24.77
CA GLU A 210 13.62 -1.05 25.61
C GLU A 210 12.40 -0.12 25.74
N GLU A 211 11.43 -0.28 24.84
CA GLU A 211 10.06 0.22 25.07
C GLU A 211 9.24 -0.96 25.58
N ASP A 212 9.13 -1.01 26.90
CA ASP A 212 8.29 -1.90 27.67
C ASP A 212 6.83 -1.42 27.55
N ASN A 213 6.01 -2.23 26.89
CA ASN A 213 4.69 -2.63 27.38
C ASN A 213 3.71 -1.50 27.81
N ALA A 214 3.28 -0.66 26.87
CA ALA A 214 2.15 0.26 27.04
C ALA A 214 0.95 -0.03 26.12
N GLU A 215 1.10 -0.86 25.09
CA GLU A 215 0.06 -1.12 24.09
C GLU A 215 -0.97 -2.19 24.50
N GLU A 216 -0.58 -3.21 25.29
CA GLU A 216 -1.51 -4.29 25.68
C GLU A 216 -2.62 -3.84 26.66
N VAL A 217 -2.41 -2.75 27.41
CA VAL A 217 -3.41 -2.26 28.39
C VAL A 217 -4.53 -1.47 27.71
N PHE A 218 -4.31 -0.93 26.51
CA PHE A 218 -5.29 -0.08 25.83
C PHE A 218 -6.29 -0.89 24.99
N GLU A 219 -5.85 -1.97 24.34
CA GLU A 219 -6.74 -2.83 23.53
C GLU A 219 -7.76 -3.59 24.38
N ASN A 220 -7.36 -4.10 25.54
CA ASN A 220 -8.26 -4.88 26.42
C ASN A 220 -9.39 -4.06 27.06
N LYS A 221 -9.37 -2.72 26.95
CA LYS A 221 -10.44 -1.85 27.48
C LYS A 221 -11.53 -1.53 26.46
N ILE A 222 -11.28 -1.73 25.18
CA ILE A 222 -12.17 -1.27 24.10
C ILE A 222 -12.98 -2.40 23.46
N TYR A 223 -12.50 -3.65 23.54
CA TYR A 223 -13.25 -4.84 23.12
C TYR A 223 -13.13 -5.97 24.14
N PRO A 224 -14.05 -6.08 25.13
CA PRO A 224 -14.08 -7.26 25.98
C PRO A 224 -14.48 -8.48 25.14
N VAL A 225 -13.54 -9.41 24.95
CA VAL A 225 -13.80 -10.72 24.36
C VAL A 225 -14.83 -11.44 25.23
N ARG A 226 -16.01 -11.71 24.67
CA ARG A 226 -16.97 -12.61 25.31
C ARG A 226 -16.50 -14.04 25.09
N SER A 227 -16.10 -14.70 26.17
CA SER A 227 -15.85 -16.14 26.20
C SER A 227 -17.16 -16.90 25.99
N SER A 228 -17.21 -17.72 24.95
CA SER A 228 -18.17 -18.83 24.76
C SER A 228 -17.38 -20.12 24.68
#